data_AF-A0A1X7V0R7-F1
#
_entry.id   AF-A0A1X7V0R7-F1
#
_cell.length_a   1.000
_cell.length_b   1.000
_cell.length_c   1.000
_cell.angle_alpha   90.00
_cell.angle_beta   90.00
_cell.angle_gamma   90.00
#
_symmetry.space_group_name_H-M   'P 1'
#
loop_
_entity.id
_entity.type
_entity.pdbx_description
1 polymer ?
#
loop_
_entity_poly.entity_id
_entity_poly.type
_entity_poly.pdbx_seq_one_letter_code
_entity_poly.pdbx_strand_id
1 'polypeptide(L)'
;MSDELKEFFHQHGIVLSPHSPLHEKLVVEYGVEKVSDISLLTEQELRQAGLNKIQSRKLLCDSKPTTLQSAAPGTTLQSAVPGLTESLKLDYKSSRPFSPLLKTARFKINYVLCIEMFVVNQEEHSLALEPERDTMDFLIKQICSIHNLPDVLTLELYQKNGTPLNVNEYTLSFTLEKWKIKNDDSFYVLPRRREQPSWILPEPLNDIGIDPMQGQNTLKILSEVFGHFSIQVNFPNLTVEVILQKASRVINVPSRYLKIYSSLGNMVAMKDEDLSQIVDGQELILRLGEIYSARIEFGKSSYIPVTEQTEKGLAKFYSILKYLTIGSDITRSSIVAIVFKLTGCVPLVAALHTFLIYHSFSHLSQIAILFEGFYHLSKALLKYFCNVTIEKTFEFLDYIFGLIIKLSKTTSSNDHLSFKVIRLRCPITAHKIIEPVMVLKNESSYEKGAALAKLERNEALPECSVSVDEGNLIPDDHMQHLLIAFSFSKILDIQVCETVSEDKMRISPLIAPCTWKEFKKSLTYLKIVPPNSSSSKRVTYTSEGYLTVFIEISKSSELGRIFYDPITGKNNTYTEQQLEVFATKLAIN
;
A
#
# COMPACT_ATOMS: atom_id res chain seq x y z
N MET A 1 -24.31 -34.60 -1.38
CA MET A 1 -24.09 -34.64 0.08
C MET A 1 -23.02 -35.66 0.42
N SER A 2 -21.97 -35.21 1.12
CA SER A 2 -20.86 -36.04 1.63
C SER A 2 -21.32 -37.08 2.64
N ASP A 3 -20.58 -38.18 2.76
CA ASP A 3 -20.89 -39.23 3.72
C ASP A 3 -20.69 -38.79 5.18
N GLU A 4 -19.75 -37.86 5.41
CA GLU A 4 -19.55 -37.18 6.70
C GLU A 4 -20.81 -36.45 7.19
N LEU A 5 -21.53 -35.78 6.28
CA LEU A 5 -22.76 -35.06 6.61
C LEU A 5 -23.92 -35.99 6.96
N LYS A 6 -24.05 -37.10 6.23
CA LYS A 6 -25.04 -38.14 6.54
C LYS A 6 -24.77 -38.77 7.91
N GLU A 7 -23.51 -39.03 8.21
CA GLU A 7 -23.10 -39.61 9.49
C GLU A 7 -23.33 -38.64 10.66
N PHE A 8 -23.03 -37.35 10.49
CA PHE A 8 -23.34 -36.30 11.46
C PHE A 8 -24.84 -36.27 11.81
N PHE A 9 -25.71 -36.27 10.81
CA PHE A 9 -27.15 -36.25 11.01
C PHE A 9 -27.67 -37.53 11.68
N HIS A 10 -27.15 -38.70 11.31
CA HIS A 10 -27.48 -39.97 11.95
C HIS A 10 -27.09 -39.98 13.44
N GLN A 11 -25.87 -39.54 13.78
CA GLN A 11 -25.37 -39.46 15.16
C GLN A 11 -26.19 -38.51 16.04
N HIS A 12 -26.84 -37.50 15.46
CA HIS A 12 -27.64 -36.51 16.18
C HIS A 12 -29.15 -36.83 16.14
N GLY A 13 -29.53 -38.02 15.67
CA GLY A 13 -30.92 -38.48 15.62
C GLY A 13 -31.79 -37.76 14.59
N ILE A 14 -31.18 -37.17 13.57
CA ILE A 14 -31.85 -36.46 12.47
C ILE A 14 -32.00 -37.45 11.30
N VAL A 15 -33.23 -37.89 11.04
CA VAL A 15 -33.51 -38.87 9.97
C VAL A 15 -33.62 -38.15 8.63
N LEU A 16 -32.60 -38.32 7.78
CA LEU A 16 -32.63 -37.86 6.39
C LEU A 16 -32.91 -39.06 5.47
N SER A 17 -34.13 -39.15 4.96
CA SER A 17 -34.36 -39.99 3.77
C SER A 17 -33.88 -39.24 2.51
N PRO A 18 -33.41 -39.93 1.46
CA PRO A 18 -32.95 -39.31 0.20
C PRO A 18 -33.98 -38.44 -0.52
N HIS A 19 -35.24 -38.45 -0.07
CA HIS A 19 -36.35 -37.64 -0.58
C HIS A 19 -37.08 -36.89 0.56
N SER A 20 -36.38 -36.66 1.67
CA SER A 20 -36.90 -35.87 2.78
C SER A 20 -37.01 -34.40 2.37
N PRO A 21 -38.10 -33.69 2.70
CA PRO A 21 -38.23 -32.25 2.47
C PRO A 21 -37.06 -31.45 3.08
N LEU A 22 -36.48 -31.96 4.17
CA LEU A 22 -35.30 -31.38 4.84
C LEU A 22 -34.03 -31.56 3.98
N HIS A 23 -33.85 -32.71 3.33
CA HIS A 23 -32.70 -32.97 2.45
C HIS A 23 -32.75 -32.07 1.21
N GLU A 24 -33.93 -31.97 0.58
CA GLU A 24 -34.10 -31.15 -0.62
C GLU A 24 -33.94 -29.66 -0.29
N LYS A 25 -34.50 -29.16 0.81
CA LYS A 25 -34.27 -27.78 1.25
C LYS A 25 -32.81 -27.51 1.59
N LEU A 26 -32.15 -28.36 2.37
CA LEU A 26 -30.76 -28.11 2.78
C LEU A 26 -29.81 -28.06 1.58
N VAL A 27 -29.98 -28.95 0.59
CA VAL A 27 -29.10 -29.00 -0.60
C VAL A 27 -29.52 -27.96 -1.65
N VAL A 28 -30.81 -27.84 -1.97
CA VAL A 28 -31.29 -27.00 -3.08
C VAL A 28 -31.47 -25.54 -2.67
N GLU A 29 -31.97 -25.28 -1.46
CA GLU A 29 -32.28 -23.94 -0.98
C GLU A 29 -31.09 -23.31 -0.23
N TYR A 30 -30.33 -24.13 0.50
CA TYR A 30 -29.23 -23.66 1.37
C TYR A 30 -27.84 -24.13 0.95
N GLY A 31 -27.70 -24.97 -0.09
CA GLY A 31 -26.41 -25.39 -0.64
C GLY A 31 -25.54 -26.24 0.31
N VAL A 32 -26.14 -26.88 1.31
CA VAL A 32 -25.42 -27.66 2.33
C VAL A 32 -25.05 -29.02 1.76
N GLU A 33 -23.76 -29.23 1.45
CA GLU A 33 -23.26 -30.51 0.92
C GLU A 33 -22.34 -31.25 1.91
N LYS A 34 -21.74 -30.53 2.86
CA LYS A 34 -20.81 -31.03 3.89
C LYS A 34 -21.15 -30.48 5.28
N VAL A 35 -20.60 -31.10 6.33
CA VAL A 35 -20.84 -30.72 7.75
C VAL A 35 -20.41 -29.29 8.04
N SER A 36 -19.30 -28.85 7.44
CA SER A 36 -18.83 -27.46 7.52
C SER A 36 -19.90 -26.46 7.11
N ASP A 37 -20.76 -26.82 6.17
CA ASP A 37 -21.70 -25.91 5.54
C ASP A 37 -22.91 -25.65 6.45
N ILE A 38 -23.18 -26.54 7.41
CA ILE A 38 -24.20 -26.32 8.46
C ILE A 38 -23.82 -25.12 9.33
N SER A 39 -22.53 -24.90 9.59
CA SER A 39 -22.06 -23.80 10.44
C SER A 39 -22.33 -22.40 9.84
N LEU A 40 -22.68 -22.35 8.56
CA LEU A 40 -23.01 -21.12 7.82
C LEU A 40 -24.50 -20.76 7.89
N LEU A 41 -25.35 -21.64 8.44
CA LEU A 41 -26.78 -21.41 8.60
C LEU A 41 -27.11 -20.89 9.99
N THR A 42 -27.99 -19.90 10.05
CA THR A 42 -28.54 -19.38 11.31
C THR A 42 -29.47 -20.41 11.94
N GLU A 43 -29.69 -20.30 13.27
CA GLU A 43 -30.65 -21.17 13.97
C GLU A 43 -32.05 -21.11 13.34
N GLN A 44 -32.45 -19.94 12.85
CA GLN A 44 -33.74 -19.73 12.19
C GLN A 44 -33.84 -20.46 10.86
N GLU A 45 -32.78 -20.43 10.04
CA GLU A 45 -32.72 -21.16 8.77
C GLU A 45 -32.70 -22.68 8.98
N LEU A 46 -31.97 -23.15 9.99
CA LEU A 46 -31.97 -24.57 10.37
C LEU A 46 -33.35 -25.04 10.82
N ARG A 47 -34.08 -24.22 11.59
CA ARG A 47 -35.48 -24.50 11.97
C ARG A 47 -36.43 -24.48 10.76
N GLN A 48 -36.24 -23.55 9.83
CA GLN A 48 -37.03 -23.46 8.59
C GLN A 48 -36.78 -24.62 7.62
N ALA A 49 -35.57 -25.17 7.64
CA ALA A 49 -35.22 -26.39 6.93
C ALA A 49 -35.91 -27.62 7.56
N GLY A 50 -36.22 -27.58 8.86
CA GLY A 50 -36.94 -28.63 9.59
C GLY A 50 -36.19 -29.24 10.77
N LEU A 51 -35.11 -28.61 11.25
CA LEU A 51 -34.33 -29.09 12.39
C LEU A 51 -34.92 -28.57 13.71
N ASN A 52 -35.56 -29.47 14.45
CA ASN A 52 -36.34 -29.12 15.65
C ASN A 52 -35.51 -29.16 16.96
N LYS A 53 -34.32 -29.78 16.94
CA LYS A 53 -33.37 -29.83 18.06
C LYS A 53 -32.05 -29.17 17.63
N ILE A 54 -31.79 -27.97 18.12
CA ILE A 54 -30.52 -27.25 17.91
C ILE A 54 -29.91 -27.04 19.30
N GLN A 55 -28.99 -27.92 19.70
CA GLN A 55 -28.16 -27.67 20.89
C GLN A 55 -26.98 -26.81 20.47
N SER A 56 -27.15 -25.50 20.62
CA SER A 56 -26.15 -24.47 20.34
C SER A 56 -24.99 -24.54 21.33
N ARG A 57 -24.05 -25.49 21.17
CA ARG A 57 -22.70 -25.42 21.78
C ARG A 57 -21.62 -26.43 21.33
N LYS A 58 -21.80 -27.22 20.27
CA LYS A 58 -20.80 -28.26 19.89
C LYS A 58 -20.32 -28.29 18.42
N LEU A 59 -20.56 -27.24 17.64
CA LEU A 59 -20.10 -27.13 16.25
C LEU A 59 -18.84 -26.26 16.05
N LEU A 60 -18.08 -26.02 17.12
CA LEU A 60 -16.80 -25.32 17.07
C LEU A 60 -15.72 -26.24 17.66
N CYS A 61 -14.76 -26.61 16.82
CA CYS A 61 -13.46 -27.21 17.13
C CYS A 61 -13.47 -28.60 17.82
N ASP A 62 -13.19 -29.64 17.04
CA ASP A 62 -12.20 -30.65 17.42
C ASP A 62 -11.88 -31.56 16.22
N SER A 63 -10.76 -31.30 15.55
CA SER A 63 -10.03 -32.35 14.83
C SER A 63 -8.60 -32.35 15.33
N LYS A 64 -8.35 -33.22 16.32
CA LYS A 64 -6.98 -33.67 16.64
C LYS A 64 -6.36 -34.28 15.38
N PRO A 65 -5.06 -34.09 15.14
CA PRO A 65 -4.39 -34.70 14.00
C PRO A 65 -4.14 -36.18 14.29
N THR A 66 -4.83 -37.06 13.57
CA THR A 66 -4.53 -38.49 13.55
C THR A 66 -3.23 -38.71 12.78
N THR A 67 -2.23 -39.20 13.49
CA THR A 67 -0.94 -39.67 12.98
C THR A 67 -1.14 -40.90 12.11
N LEU A 68 -0.59 -40.96 10.89
CA LEU A 68 -0.31 -42.22 10.17
C LEU A 68 0.81 -42.07 9.12
N GLN A 69 1.97 -42.60 9.50
CA GLN A 69 2.92 -43.44 8.74
C GLN A 69 3.26 -43.12 7.26
N SER A 70 4.48 -42.61 7.09
CA SER A 70 5.60 -43.21 6.33
C SER A 70 5.26 -44.29 5.27
N ALA A 71 5.53 -43.97 3.99
CA ALA A 71 6.10 -44.91 3.02
C ALA A 71 7.01 -44.14 2.03
N ALA A 72 8.19 -44.70 1.75
CA ALA A 72 9.27 -44.14 0.94
C ALA A 72 9.23 -44.70 -0.52
N PRO A 73 10.25 -44.51 -1.38
CA PRO A 73 10.13 -43.70 -2.61
C PRO A 73 10.28 -44.52 -3.92
N GLY A 74 9.87 -43.93 -5.06
CA GLY A 74 10.03 -44.54 -6.39
C GLY A 74 10.20 -43.52 -7.53
N THR A 75 11.46 -43.20 -7.81
CA THR A 75 12.16 -42.99 -9.10
C THR A 75 11.44 -42.45 -10.36
N THR A 76 11.80 -41.21 -10.72
CA THR A 76 12.32 -40.63 -11.99
C THR A 76 11.91 -41.17 -13.39
N LEU A 77 11.45 -40.28 -14.30
CA LEU A 77 12.13 -39.87 -15.56
C LEU A 77 11.37 -38.82 -16.42
N GLN A 78 12.05 -37.67 -16.62
CA GLN A 78 12.22 -36.75 -17.77
C GLN A 78 11.14 -36.53 -18.87
N SER A 79 10.91 -35.24 -19.21
CA SER A 79 11.21 -34.64 -20.53
C SER A 79 10.95 -33.12 -20.55
N ALA A 80 11.85 -32.36 -21.18
CA ALA A 80 11.97 -30.89 -21.20
C ALA A 80 11.33 -30.21 -22.43
N VAL A 81 10.99 -28.92 -22.35
CA VAL A 81 11.23 -27.81 -23.33
C VAL A 81 11.03 -26.45 -22.61
N PRO A 82 11.83 -25.38 -22.86
CA PRO A 82 11.81 -24.13 -22.10
C PRO A 82 10.96 -23.02 -22.76
N GLY A 83 10.21 -22.28 -21.94
CA GLY A 83 9.50 -21.06 -22.33
C GLY A 83 9.08 -20.24 -21.12
N LEU A 84 9.52 -18.98 -21.07
CA LEU A 84 9.19 -17.95 -20.07
C LEU A 84 7.71 -17.95 -19.68
N THR A 85 7.38 -18.31 -18.44
CA THR A 85 6.20 -17.90 -17.64
C THR A 85 6.08 -18.85 -16.44
N GLU A 86 6.78 -18.57 -15.35
CA GLU A 86 6.50 -19.24 -14.07
C GLU A 86 5.78 -18.27 -13.15
N SER A 87 4.48 -18.49 -13.00
CA SER A 87 3.70 -17.92 -11.91
C SER A 87 4.28 -18.45 -10.58
N LEU A 88 4.71 -17.53 -9.71
CA LEU A 88 5.27 -17.88 -8.41
C LEU A 88 4.18 -18.48 -7.52
N LYS A 89 4.09 -19.81 -7.48
CA LYS A 89 3.35 -20.54 -6.45
C LYS A 89 4.21 -20.58 -5.20
N LEU A 90 3.89 -19.71 -4.23
CA LEU A 90 4.53 -19.74 -2.92
C LEU A 90 3.98 -20.94 -2.14
N ASP A 91 4.79 -21.98 -1.98
CA ASP A 91 4.44 -23.19 -1.25
C ASP A 91 5.07 -23.12 0.16
N TYR A 92 4.24 -22.85 1.18
CA TYR A 92 4.69 -22.60 2.54
C TYR A 92 4.72 -23.90 3.35
N LYS A 93 5.92 -24.42 3.61
CA LYS A 93 6.14 -25.36 4.72
C LYS A 93 6.58 -24.55 5.92
N SER A 94 5.72 -24.44 6.94
CA SER A 94 6.16 -23.97 8.25
C SER A 94 7.29 -24.88 8.73
N SER A 95 8.46 -24.30 8.98
CA SER A 95 9.63 -25.06 9.42
C SER A 95 10.15 -24.51 10.74
N ARG A 96 10.10 -25.42 11.71
CA ARG A 96 10.83 -25.61 12.98
C ARG A 96 11.17 -24.38 13.86
N PRO A 97 10.96 -24.49 15.18
CA PRO A 97 11.39 -23.47 16.13
C PRO A 97 12.92 -23.40 16.16
N PHE A 98 13.48 -22.22 15.89
CA PHE A 98 14.90 -21.96 16.02
C PHE A 98 15.26 -21.80 17.51
N SER A 99 16.33 -22.44 17.94
CA SER A 99 16.83 -22.35 19.32
C SER A 99 17.64 -21.06 19.54
N PRO A 100 17.57 -20.43 20.72
CA PRO A 100 18.11 -19.10 20.94
C PRO A 100 19.62 -19.17 21.25
N LEU A 101 20.45 -18.64 20.37
CA LEU A 101 21.77 -18.11 20.75
C LEU A 101 21.60 -16.63 21.10
N LEU A 102 20.80 -16.36 22.15
CA LEU A 102 20.62 -15.03 22.73
C LEU A 102 21.86 -14.68 23.57
N LYS A 103 22.91 -14.20 22.91
CA LYS A 103 23.83 -13.26 23.55
C LYS A 103 23.13 -11.90 23.57
N THR A 104 22.36 -11.63 24.62
CA THR A 104 21.94 -10.27 25.06
C THR A 104 21.74 -9.26 23.92
N ALA A 105 20.78 -9.50 23.03
CA ALA A 105 20.40 -8.49 22.05
C ALA A 105 19.79 -7.29 22.79
N ARG A 106 20.49 -6.15 22.79
CA ARG A 106 20.02 -4.90 23.42
C ARG A 106 18.98 -4.16 22.57
N PHE A 107 18.96 -4.43 21.26
CA PHE A 107 18.06 -3.81 20.31
C PHE A 107 17.32 -4.88 19.51
N LYS A 108 15.99 -4.80 19.49
CA LYS A 108 15.12 -5.69 18.73
C LYS A 108 14.02 -4.89 18.07
N ILE A 109 13.55 -5.37 16.94
CA ILE A 109 12.31 -4.90 16.31
C ILE A 109 11.31 -6.04 16.28
N ASN A 110 10.04 -5.68 16.13
CA ASN A 110 8.94 -6.62 15.93
C ASN A 110 8.35 -6.42 14.53
N TYR A 111 7.81 -7.48 13.93
CA TYR A 111 7.17 -7.35 12.64
C TYR A 111 6.11 -8.42 12.37
N VAL A 112 5.15 -8.07 11.51
CA VAL A 112 4.11 -8.97 11.01
C VAL A 112 4.23 -9.07 9.50
N LEU A 113 4.43 -10.30 8.99
CA LEU A 113 4.60 -10.56 7.56
C LEU A 113 3.24 -10.78 6.87
N CYS A 114 2.87 -9.85 5.99
CA CYS A 114 1.60 -9.72 5.31
C CYS A 114 1.47 -10.58 4.05
N ILE A 115 1.88 -11.85 4.11
CA ILE A 115 1.88 -12.78 2.96
C ILE A 115 0.54 -13.51 2.77
N GLU A 116 -0.22 -13.66 3.84
CA GLU A 116 -1.62 -14.10 3.82
C GLU A 116 -2.39 -13.24 4.81
N MET A 117 -2.67 -12.01 4.38
CA MET A 117 -3.06 -10.92 5.27
C MET A 117 -4.26 -11.24 6.18
N PHE A 118 -5.12 -12.23 5.89
CA PHE A 118 -6.34 -12.47 6.66
C PHE A 118 -6.47 -13.91 7.19
N VAL A 119 -5.35 -14.58 7.44
CA VAL A 119 -5.32 -15.90 8.12
C VAL A 119 -5.46 -15.71 9.64
N VAL A 120 -6.14 -16.65 10.28
CA VAL A 120 -6.30 -16.69 11.75
C VAL A 120 -4.93 -16.91 12.40
N ASN A 121 -4.56 -16.07 13.37
CA ASN A 121 -3.29 -16.09 14.12
C ASN A 121 -2.04 -15.69 13.30
N GLN A 122 -2.00 -14.45 12.80
CA GLN A 122 -0.73 -13.91 12.31
C GLN A 122 0.28 -13.81 13.46
N GLU A 123 1.44 -14.42 13.27
CA GLU A 123 2.52 -14.39 14.25
C GLU A 123 3.29 -13.06 14.14
N GLU A 124 3.45 -12.40 15.28
CA GLU A 124 4.41 -11.32 15.43
C GLU A 124 5.79 -11.93 15.65
N HIS A 125 6.73 -11.59 14.78
CA HIS A 125 8.12 -12.05 14.86
C HIS A 125 8.99 -10.96 15.48
N SER A 126 10.08 -11.36 16.14
CA SER A 126 11.08 -10.42 16.65
C SER A 126 12.45 -10.71 16.02
N LEU A 127 13.18 -9.64 15.70
CA LEU A 127 14.53 -9.72 15.14
C LEU A 127 15.49 -8.84 15.94
N ALA A 128 16.60 -9.42 16.37
CA ALA A 128 17.70 -8.72 17.03
C ALA A 128 18.64 -8.09 15.99
N LEU A 129 19.02 -6.83 16.20
CA LEU A 129 19.78 -6.02 15.24
C LEU A 129 20.79 -5.11 15.95
N GLU A 130 21.79 -4.62 15.22
CA GLU A 130 22.76 -3.59 15.64
C GLU A 130 22.46 -2.28 14.88
N PRO A 131 21.74 -1.30 15.46
CA PRO A 131 21.18 -0.18 14.70
C PRO A 131 22.21 0.75 14.05
N GLU A 132 23.42 0.84 14.62
CA GLU A 132 24.54 1.65 14.11
C GLU A 132 25.22 1.00 12.89
N ARG A 133 25.02 -0.30 12.66
CA ARG A 133 25.75 -1.09 11.65
C ARG A 133 24.82 -1.72 10.62
N ASP A 134 23.72 -2.29 11.09
CA ASP A 134 22.74 -2.94 10.24
C ASP A 134 22.00 -1.88 9.43
N THR A 135 21.86 -2.13 8.14
CA THR A 135 21.17 -1.26 7.20
C THR A 135 19.73 -1.70 6.98
N MET A 136 18.91 -0.83 6.38
CA MET A 136 17.56 -1.21 5.96
C MET A 136 17.58 -2.36 4.93
N ASP A 137 18.56 -2.38 4.01
CA ASP A 137 18.79 -3.49 3.08
C ASP A 137 19.11 -4.80 3.81
N PHE A 138 19.99 -4.74 4.83
CA PHE A 138 20.30 -5.90 5.66
C PHE A 138 19.05 -6.44 6.35
N LEU A 139 18.26 -5.56 6.97
CA LEU A 139 17.00 -5.93 7.62
C LEU A 139 16.05 -6.65 6.64
N ILE A 140 15.83 -6.09 5.44
CA ILE A 140 14.99 -6.70 4.42
C ILE A 140 15.50 -8.09 4.04
N LYS A 141 16.82 -8.23 3.79
CA LYS A 141 17.44 -9.52 3.44
C LYS A 141 17.31 -10.55 4.56
N GLN A 142 17.45 -10.14 5.82
CA GLN A 142 17.24 -11.03 6.97
C GLN A 142 15.81 -11.56 7.03
N ILE A 143 14.81 -10.69 6.91
CA ILE A 143 13.39 -11.12 6.91
C ILE A 143 13.12 -12.05 5.71
N CYS A 144 13.60 -11.72 4.51
CA CYS A 144 13.48 -12.61 3.35
C CYS A 144 14.09 -13.98 3.61
N SER A 145 15.29 -14.04 4.20
CA SER A 145 15.97 -15.30 4.52
C SER A 145 15.22 -16.12 5.57
N ILE A 146 14.70 -15.49 6.62
CA ILE A 146 13.94 -16.18 7.68
C ILE A 146 12.70 -16.88 7.09
N HIS A 147 12.04 -16.22 6.15
CA HIS A 147 10.78 -16.70 5.55
C HIS A 147 10.97 -17.42 4.21
N ASN A 148 12.23 -17.66 3.79
CA ASN A 148 12.59 -18.29 2.51
C ASN A 148 11.87 -17.65 1.30
N LEU A 149 11.82 -16.32 1.26
CA LEU A 149 11.18 -15.60 0.17
C LEU A 149 12.02 -15.68 -1.11
N PRO A 150 11.40 -15.90 -2.28
CA PRO A 150 12.11 -15.90 -3.56
C PRO A 150 12.87 -14.61 -3.83
N ASP A 151 14.03 -14.70 -4.50
CA ASP A 151 14.90 -13.55 -4.79
C ASP A 151 14.26 -12.49 -5.69
N VAL A 152 13.21 -12.84 -6.43
CA VAL A 152 12.40 -11.89 -7.23
C VAL A 152 11.55 -10.96 -6.37
N LEU A 153 11.38 -11.28 -5.08
CA LEU A 153 10.65 -10.46 -4.12
C LEU A 153 11.59 -9.52 -3.34
N THR A 154 10.98 -8.45 -2.84
CA THR A 154 11.54 -7.55 -1.83
C THR A 154 10.43 -7.16 -0.87
N LEU A 155 10.76 -6.41 0.18
CA LEU A 155 9.83 -6.07 1.26
C LEU A 155 9.61 -4.57 1.38
N GLU A 156 8.37 -4.19 1.63
CA GLU A 156 7.95 -2.85 2.04
C GLU A 156 7.54 -2.90 3.51
N LEU A 157 8.16 -2.06 4.34
CA LEU A 157 7.89 -1.98 5.76
C LEU A 157 6.95 -0.79 6.01
N TYR A 158 6.02 -0.92 6.96
CA TYR A 158 5.12 0.16 7.34
C TYR A 158 5.02 0.23 8.86
N GLN A 159 5.06 1.44 9.41
CA GLN A 159 4.82 1.70 10.82
C GLN A 159 3.36 1.37 11.21
N LYS A 160 3.10 1.30 12.52
CA LYS A 160 1.76 1.04 13.07
C LYS A 160 0.68 2.04 12.60
N ASN A 161 1.07 3.28 12.34
CA ASN A 161 0.19 4.35 11.82
C ASN A 161 0.00 4.31 10.28
N GLY A 162 0.60 3.32 9.60
CA GLY A 162 0.52 3.15 8.15
C GLY A 162 1.56 3.93 7.35
N THR A 163 2.44 4.69 8.01
CA THR A 163 3.56 5.38 7.35
C THR A 163 4.52 4.35 6.77
N PRO A 164 4.82 4.40 5.46
CA PRO A 164 5.77 3.49 4.84
C PRO A 164 7.20 3.84 5.24
N LEU A 165 8.04 2.82 5.38
CA LEU A 165 9.49 2.94 5.44
C LEU A 165 10.06 2.51 4.08
N ASN A 166 11.37 2.71 3.90
CA ASN A 166 12.14 2.12 2.80
C ASN A 166 11.59 2.34 1.37
N VAL A 167 10.85 3.44 1.18
CA VAL A 167 10.21 3.83 -0.09
C VAL A 167 11.20 4.29 -1.17
N ASN A 168 12.50 4.27 -0.87
CA ASN A 168 13.57 4.76 -1.72
C ASN A 168 14.77 3.80 -1.67
N GLU A 169 15.24 3.36 -2.83
CA GLU A 169 16.32 2.38 -2.94
C GLU A 169 17.66 2.93 -2.42
N TYR A 170 17.89 4.24 -2.56
CA TYR A 170 19.14 4.86 -2.11
C TYR A 170 19.26 4.89 -0.58
N THR A 171 18.12 5.01 0.11
CA THR A 171 18.09 5.05 1.57
C THR A 171 18.10 3.64 2.17
N LEU A 172 18.07 2.58 1.36
CA LEU A 172 18.24 1.19 1.84
C LEU A 172 19.64 0.95 2.43
N SER A 173 20.64 1.68 1.94
CA SER A 173 22.02 1.63 2.44
C SER A 173 22.20 2.29 3.81
N PHE A 174 21.20 3.02 4.30
CA PHE A 174 21.29 3.69 5.59
C PHE A 174 21.11 2.73 6.74
N THR A 175 21.84 3.01 7.81
CA THR A 175 21.74 2.30 9.08
C THR A 175 20.36 2.51 9.70
N LEU A 176 19.92 1.57 10.53
CA LEU A 176 18.64 1.68 11.23
C LEU A 176 18.62 2.91 12.18
N GLU A 177 19.78 3.27 12.74
CA GLU A 177 19.97 4.50 13.52
C GLU A 177 19.72 5.75 12.69
N LYS A 178 20.24 5.82 11.45
CA LYS A 178 19.97 6.95 10.55
C LYS A 178 18.49 7.05 10.18
N TRP A 179 17.82 5.91 10.06
CA TRP A 179 16.36 5.83 9.94
C TRP A 179 15.60 6.15 11.23
N LYS A 180 16.29 6.43 12.35
CA LYS A 180 15.69 6.71 13.67
C LYS A 180 14.76 5.59 14.15
N ILE A 181 15.05 4.34 13.76
CA ILE A 181 14.33 3.17 14.26
C ILE A 181 14.70 2.93 15.72
N LYS A 182 13.70 2.74 16.56
CA LYS A 182 13.86 2.56 18.00
C LYS A 182 13.75 1.09 18.38
N ASN A 183 14.32 0.76 19.54
CA ASN A 183 14.15 -0.55 20.12
C ASN A 183 12.65 -0.80 20.38
N ASP A 184 12.19 -2.02 20.13
CA ASP A 184 10.81 -2.49 20.22
C ASP A 184 9.84 -1.94 19.16
N ASP A 185 10.30 -1.15 18.19
CA ASP A 185 9.47 -0.71 17.07
C ASP A 185 8.85 -1.89 16.33
N SER A 186 7.59 -1.73 15.90
CA SER A 186 6.84 -2.81 15.24
C SER A 186 6.38 -2.40 13.84
N PHE A 187 6.57 -3.30 12.86
CA PHE A 187 6.34 -3.02 11.44
C PHE A 187 5.43 -4.03 10.76
N TYR A 188 4.52 -3.55 9.91
CA TYR A 188 3.87 -4.39 8.92
C TYR A 188 4.84 -4.59 7.77
N VAL A 189 4.99 -5.82 7.30
CA VAL A 189 5.96 -6.16 6.26
C VAL A 189 5.22 -6.79 5.10
N LEU A 190 5.22 -6.12 3.95
CA LEU A 190 4.54 -6.58 2.75
C LEU A 190 5.55 -6.99 1.68
N PRO A 191 5.49 -8.22 1.15
CA PRO A 191 6.27 -8.57 -0.03
C PRO A 191 5.70 -7.92 -1.28
N ARG A 192 6.60 -7.55 -2.18
CA ARG A 192 6.30 -7.14 -3.55
C ARG A 192 7.35 -7.68 -4.51
N ARG A 193 7.08 -7.64 -5.82
CA ARG A 193 8.14 -7.88 -6.82
C ARG A 193 9.17 -6.76 -6.78
N ARG A 194 10.44 -7.14 -6.86
CA ARG A 194 11.58 -6.22 -6.92
C ARG A 194 11.50 -5.37 -8.19
N GLU A 195 11.29 -6.02 -9.33
CA GLU A 195 11.08 -5.36 -10.62
C GLU A 195 9.70 -4.71 -10.69
N GLN A 196 9.66 -3.44 -11.11
CA GLN A 196 8.42 -2.68 -11.34
C GLN A 196 8.57 -1.85 -12.64
N PRO A 197 7.50 -1.60 -13.42
CA PRO A 197 7.58 -1.11 -14.81
C PRO A 197 8.18 0.29 -14.94
N SER A 198 8.10 1.08 -13.88
CA SER A 198 8.67 2.42 -13.79
C SER A 198 9.98 2.45 -13.01
N TRP A 199 10.35 1.37 -12.30
CA TRP A 199 11.53 1.26 -11.42
C TRP A 199 12.74 0.66 -12.12
N ILE A 200 12.95 0.99 -13.39
CA ILE A 200 14.23 0.72 -14.02
C ILE A 200 15.18 1.78 -13.47
N LEU A 201 16.01 1.43 -12.48
CA LEU A 201 17.23 2.17 -12.13
C LEU A 201 18.00 2.36 -13.45
N PRO A 202 17.99 3.55 -14.04
CA PRO A 202 18.69 3.77 -15.28
C PRO A 202 20.18 3.70 -14.96
N GLU A 203 20.93 3.01 -15.81
CA GLU A 203 22.36 2.74 -15.62
C GLU A 203 23.08 4.00 -15.20
N PRO A 204 23.91 3.98 -14.12
CA PRO A 204 24.64 5.15 -13.65
C PRO A 204 25.19 5.91 -14.84
N LEU A 205 24.84 7.21 -14.97
CA LEU A 205 25.43 8.06 -16.01
C LEU A 205 26.94 7.86 -15.89
N ASN A 206 27.62 7.59 -17.01
CA ASN A 206 29.07 7.42 -17.04
C ASN A 206 29.69 8.56 -16.24
N ASP A 207 30.13 8.20 -15.05
CA ASP A 207 30.62 9.12 -14.03
C ASP A 207 31.95 9.63 -14.60
N ILE A 208 31.96 10.79 -15.29
CA ILE A 208 33.20 11.45 -15.70
C ILE A 208 34.04 11.49 -14.43
N GLY A 209 35.26 10.94 -14.40
CA GLY A 209 36.10 10.70 -13.21
C GLY A 209 36.50 11.94 -12.39
N ILE A 210 35.58 12.88 -12.14
CA ILE A 210 35.71 14.16 -11.47
C ILE A 210 35.69 13.97 -9.96
N ASP A 211 36.84 14.12 -9.32
CA ASP A 211 36.96 14.06 -7.87
C ASP A 211 36.11 15.17 -7.19
N PRO A 212 35.22 14.86 -6.24
CA PRO A 212 34.44 15.87 -5.50
C PRO A 212 35.31 16.86 -4.71
N MET A 213 36.56 16.49 -4.39
CA MET A 213 37.50 17.30 -3.60
C MET A 213 38.44 18.16 -4.46
N GLN A 214 38.33 18.08 -5.78
CA GLN A 214 39.16 18.88 -6.68
C GLN A 214 38.47 20.20 -7.07
N GLY A 215 39.08 21.33 -6.72
CA GLY A 215 38.60 22.69 -7.02
C GLY A 215 39.32 23.75 -6.19
N GLN A 216 39.10 25.03 -6.49
CA GLN A 216 39.67 26.16 -5.73
C GLN A 216 38.64 26.83 -4.80
N ASN A 217 37.35 26.61 -5.05
CA ASN A 217 36.25 27.22 -4.31
C ASN A 217 35.38 26.14 -3.67
N THR A 218 34.76 26.46 -2.55
CA THR A 218 33.91 25.55 -1.79
C THR A 218 32.45 25.95 -1.91
N LEU A 219 31.58 25.02 -2.29
CA LEU A 219 30.13 25.18 -2.13
C LEU A 219 29.66 24.35 -0.95
N LYS A 220 28.86 24.97 -0.08
CA LYS A 220 28.14 24.27 0.99
C LYS A 220 26.84 23.72 0.43
N ILE A 221 26.52 22.48 0.78
CA ILE A 221 25.31 21.81 0.33
C ILE A 221 24.52 21.35 1.54
N LEU A 222 23.25 21.72 1.58
CA LEU A 222 22.30 21.29 2.59
C LEU A 222 21.26 20.35 1.96
N SER A 223 21.10 19.16 2.52
CA SER A 223 20.15 18.15 2.06
C SER A 223 19.26 17.62 3.19
N GLU A 224 17.96 17.45 2.89
CA GLU A 224 16.94 16.85 3.79
C GLU A 224 17.35 15.48 4.36
N VAL A 225 18.16 14.73 3.62
CA VAL A 225 18.48 13.32 3.90
C VAL A 225 19.94 13.13 4.36
N PHE A 226 20.84 13.96 3.86
CA PHE A 226 22.27 13.83 4.08
C PHE A 226 22.85 14.94 4.99
N GLY A 227 22.03 15.93 5.36
CA GLY A 227 22.47 17.07 6.15
C GLY A 227 23.43 17.96 5.37
N HIS A 228 24.35 18.57 6.11
CA HIS A 228 25.38 19.47 5.59
C HIS A 228 26.58 18.70 5.05
N PHE A 229 27.02 19.06 3.84
CA PHE A 229 28.31 18.65 3.29
C PHE A 229 28.87 19.73 2.38
N SER A 230 30.07 19.53 1.84
CA SER A 230 30.70 20.50 0.94
C SER A 230 31.33 19.81 -0.26
N ILE A 231 31.37 20.53 -1.37
CA ILE A 231 32.03 20.11 -2.60
C ILE A 231 33.02 21.20 -3.05
N GLN A 232 34.12 20.78 -3.67
CA GLN A 232 35.09 21.71 -4.26
C GLN A 232 34.75 21.93 -5.74
N VAL A 233 34.76 23.17 -6.20
CA VAL A 233 34.39 23.57 -7.56
C VAL A 233 35.35 24.62 -8.12
N ASN A 234 35.28 24.85 -9.43
CA ASN A 234 35.96 25.94 -10.12
C ASN A 234 34.91 26.77 -10.87
N PHE A 235 34.68 28.02 -10.46
CA PHE A 235 33.65 28.88 -11.05
C PHE A 235 33.76 29.11 -12.58
N PRO A 236 34.94 29.29 -13.19
CA PRO A 236 35.05 29.67 -14.61
C PRO A 236 34.37 28.72 -15.60
N ASN A 237 34.15 27.45 -15.22
CA ASN A 237 33.49 26.43 -16.06
C ASN A 237 32.44 25.64 -15.26
N LEU A 238 31.88 26.24 -14.21
CA LEU A 238 30.92 25.54 -13.35
C LEU A 238 29.59 25.37 -14.07
N THR A 239 29.09 24.13 -14.12
CA THR A 239 27.74 23.80 -14.58
C THR A 239 26.97 23.09 -13.48
N VAL A 240 25.64 23.11 -13.57
CA VAL A 240 24.75 22.41 -12.65
C VAL A 240 25.06 20.92 -12.70
N GLU A 241 25.33 20.38 -13.89
CA GLU A 241 25.72 18.98 -14.06
C GLU A 241 26.98 18.62 -13.25
N VAL A 242 28.02 19.46 -13.29
CA VAL A 242 29.25 19.24 -12.51
C VAL A 242 28.96 19.26 -11.01
N ILE A 243 28.12 20.19 -10.53
CA ILE A 243 27.71 20.25 -9.13
C ILE A 243 26.97 18.96 -8.73
N LEU A 244 26.01 18.52 -9.53
CA LEU A 244 25.22 17.32 -9.25
C LEU A 244 26.08 16.04 -9.31
N GLN A 245 27.05 15.95 -10.23
CA GLN A 245 28.00 14.82 -10.30
C GLN A 245 28.91 14.78 -9.06
N LYS A 246 29.46 15.92 -8.64
CA LYS A 246 30.28 16.00 -7.42
C LYS A 246 29.45 15.65 -6.18
N ALA A 247 28.24 16.20 -6.05
CA ALA A 247 27.33 15.86 -4.96
C ALA A 247 26.98 14.37 -4.96
N SER A 248 26.63 13.81 -6.12
CA SER A 248 26.32 12.39 -6.34
C SER A 248 27.39 11.47 -5.76
N ARG A 249 28.67 11.81 -5.90
CA ARG A 249 29.78 11.02 -5.35
C ARG A 249 29.90 11.09 -3.84
N VAL A 250 29.64 12.26 -3.26
CA VAL A 250 29.68 12.44 -1.80
C VAL A 250 28.57 11.62 -1.13
N ILE A 251 27.37 11.65 -1.70
CA ILE A 251 26.19 11.02 -1.09
C ILE A 251 25.85 9.63 -1.65
N ASN A 252 26.60 9.17 -2.66
CA ASN A 252 26.38 7.90 -3.38
C ASN A 252 24.95 7.77 -3.95
N VAL A 253 24.44 8.85 -4.57
CA VAL A 253 23.12 8.89 -5.24
C VAL A 253 23.30 9.41 -6.65
N PRO A 254 22.87 8.70 -7.71
CA PRO A 254 23.12 9.12 -9.08
C PRO A 254 22.61 10.53 -9.37
N SER A 255 23.44 11.35 -10.03
CA SER A 255 23.22 12.78 -10.27
C SER A 255 21.87 13.13 -10.91
N ARG A 256 21.31 12.26 -11.76
CA ARG A 256 19.99 12.48 -12.40
C ARG A 256 18.81 12.54 -11.40
N TYR A 257 19.01 11.99 -10.21
CA TYR A 257 18.04 12.02 -9.11
C TYR A 257 18.28 13.17 -8.15
N LEU A 258 19.19 14.08 -8.49
CA LEU A 258 19.51 15.21 -7.67
C LEU A 258 19.01 16.48 -8.37
N LYS A 259 18.45 17.38 -7.59
CA LYS A 259 18.07 18.71 -8.02
C LYS A 259 18.64 19.72 -7.04
N ILE A 260 19.24 20.77 -7.56
CA ILE A 260 19.81 21.84 -6.75
C ILE A 260 18.99 23.11 -6.85
N TYR A 261 18.92 23.84 -5.75
CA TYR A 261 18.15 25.06 -5.59
C TYR A 261 19.02 26.09 -4.86
N SER A 262 18.91 27.36 -5.22
CA SER A 262 19.71 28.43 -4.59
C SER A 262 19.21 28.83 -3.20
N SER A 263 17.99 28.42 -2.80
CA SER A 263 17.45 28.64 -1.46
C SER A 263 16.27 27.70 -1.15
N LEU A 264 15.88 27.61 0.12
CA LEU A 264 14.73 26.84 0.61
C LEU A 264 13.41 27.16 -0.09
N GLY A 265 13.21 28.42 -0.49
CA GLY A 265 11.95 28.90 -1.06
C GLY A 265 11.81 28.75 -2.56
N ASN A 266 12.89 28.35 -3.24
CA ASN A 266 12.87 28.23 -4.68
C ASN A 266 12.17 26.94 -5.10
N MET A 267 11.11 27.09 -5.89
CA MET A 267 10.34 25.96 -6.45
C MET A 267 10.92 25.46 -7.78
N VAL A 268 11.82 26.24 -8.38
CA VAL A 268 12.46 25.94 -9.66
C VAL A 268 13.91 25.55 -9.39
N ALA A 269 14.30 24.39 -9.91
CA ALA A 269 15.69 23.94 -9.83
C ALA A 269 16.59 24.86 -10.64
N MET A 270 17.82 25.06 -10.18
CA MET A 270 18.78 25.94 -10.84
C MET A 270 19.12 25.43 -12.24
N LYS A 271 19.39 26.37 -13.12
CA LYS A 271 19.99 26.16 -14.44
C LYS A 271 21.38 26.78 -14.48
N ASP A 272 22.13 26.50 -15.54
CA ASP A 272 23.50 27.00 -15.68
C ASP A 272 23.56 28.54 -15.68
N GLU A 273 22.50 29.23 -16.14
CA GLU A 273 22.45 30.69 -16.13
C GLU A 273 22.42 31.28 -14.70
N ASP A 274 21.87 30.52 -13.74
CA ASP A 274 21.75 30.94 -12.34
C ASP A 274 23.11 30.88 -11.59
N LEU A 275 24.10 30.17 -12.15
CA LEU A 275 25.40 29.97 -11.51
C LEU A 275 26.27 31.24 -11.52
N SER A 276 25.98 32.18 -12.41
CA SER A 276 26.72 33.44 -12.55
C SER A 276 26.70 34.31 -11.28
N GLN A 277 25.73 34.08 -10.39
CA GLN A 277 25.57 34.82 -9.13
C GLN A 277 26.10 34.07 -7.91
N ILE A 278 26.61 32.85 -8.09
CA ILE A 278 27.09 32.04 -6.98
C ILE A 278 28.48 32.51 -6.54
N VAL A 279 28.65 32.62 -5.23
CA VAL A 279 29.92 33.00 -4.59
C VAL A 279 30.52 31.86 -3.79
N ASP A 280 31.82 31.96 -3.51
CA ASP A 280 32.53 31.00 -2.67
C ASP A 280 31.91 30.93 -1.26
N GLY A 281 31.75 29.72 -0.73
CA GLY A 281 31.15 29.45 0.56
C GLY A 281 29.62 29.56 0.61
N GLN A 282 28.96 29.86 -0.51
CA GLN A 282 27.50 29.90 -0.58
C GLN A 282 26.89 28.51 -0.31
N GLU A 283 25.78 28.50 0.43
CA GLU A 283 24.99 27.31 0.67
C GLU A 283 23.91 27.13 -0.39
N LEU A 284 23.86 25.93 -0.96
CA LEU A 284 22.85 25.51 -1.93
C LEU A 284 22.05 24.35 -1.35
N ILE A 285 20.79 24.26 -1.77
CA ILE A 285 19.86 23.23 -1.30
C ILE A 285 19.84 22.08 -2.30
N LEU A 286 20.15 20.87 -1.85
CA LEU A 286 20.08 19.64 -2.64
C LEU A 286 18.88 18.80 -2.23
N ARG A 287 17.97 18.56 -3.18
CA ARG A 287 16.81 17.68 -3.00
C ARG A 287 16.90 16.46 -3.90
N LEU A 288 16.36 15.35 -3.39
CA LEU A 288 16.15 14.17 -4.19
C LEU A 288 14.99 14.43 -5.15
N GLY A 289 15.23 14.20 -6.43
CA GLY A 289 14.25 14.27 -7.48
C GLY A 289 13.21 13.18 -7.32
N GLU A 290 11.96 13.54 -7.61
CA GLU A 290 10.83 12.64 -7.67
C GLU A 290 11.07 11.55 -8.73
N ILE A 291 11.37 10.32 -8.29
CA ILE A 291 11.58 9.17 -9.17
C ILE A 291 10.26 8.82 -9.89
N TYR A 292 9.13 9.08 -9.23
CA TYR A 292 7.77 8.84 -9.75
C TYR A 292 6.91 10.07 -9.50
N SER A 293 6.70 10.89 -10.54
CA SER A 293 5.74 11.99 -10.42
C SER A 293 4.40 11.45 -9.93
N ALA A 294 3.72 12.16 -9.03
CA ALA A 294 2.29 11.99 -8.76
C ALA A 294 1.48 12.00 -10.09
N ARG A 295 1.40 10.84 -10.76
CA ARG A 295 0.63 10.71 -12.00
C ARG A 295 -0.82 10.50 -11.57
N ILE A 296 -1.67 11.43 -11.98
CA ILE A 296 -3.13 11.26 -11.96
C ILE A 296 -3.52 10.10 -12.91
N GLU A 297 -2.63 9.77 -13.85
CA GLU A 297 -2.73 8.64 -14.77
C GLU A 297 -2.11 7.38 -14.17
N PHE A 298 -2.95 6.40 -13.87
CA PHE A 298 -2.55 5.06 -13.44
C PHE A 298 -3.30 4.03 -14.27
N GLY A 299 -2.74 2.84 -14.48
CA GLY A 299 -3.32 1.76 -15.29
C GLY A 299 -2.49 0.48 -15.18
N LYS A 300 -2.72 -0.49 -16.08
CA LYS A 300 -2.05 -1.82 -16.06
C LYS A 300 -0.54 -1.77 -15.86
N SER A 301 0.14 -0.79 -16.44
CA SER A 301 1.60 -0.61 -16.35
C SER A 301 2.07 0.09 -15.07
N SER A 302 1.18 0.44 -14.14
CA SER A 302 1.56 1.16 -12.91
C SER A 302 2.17 0.27 -11.84
N TYR A 303 1.92 -1.04 -11.86
CA TYR A 303 2.40 -1.98 -10.86
C TYR A 303 2.41 -3.41 -11.38
N ILE A 304 3.47 -4.18 -11.09
CA ILE A 304 3.54 -5.62 -11.33
C ILE A 304 3.26 -6.33 -10.00
N PRO A 305 2.16 -7.08 -9.91
CA PRO A 305 1.79 -7.74 -8.67
C PRO A 305 2.60 -8.99 -8.37
N VAL A 306 2.65 -9.36 -7.08
CA VAL A 306 3.24 -10.63 -6.64
C VAL A 306 2.52 -11.80 -7.32
N THR A 307 1.20 -11.85 -7.16
CA THR A 307 0.34 -12.78 -7.89
C THR A 307 -0.19 -12.11 -9.15
N GLU A 308 0.16 -12.63 -10.31
CA GLU A 308 -0.34 -12.13 -11.59
C GLU A 308 -1.86 -12.18 -11.65
N GLN A 309 -2.46 -11.15 -12.25
CA GLN A 309 -3.91 -11.06 -12.45
C GLN A 309 -4.20 -10.97 -13.95
N THR A 310 -5.37 -11.47 -14.36
CA THR A 310 -5.82 -11.33 -15.75
C THR A 310 -5.96 -9.86 -16.14
N GLU A 311 -5.83 -9.54 -17.42
CA GLU A 311 -6.01 -8.18 -17.93
C GLU A 311 -7.38 -7.60 -17.56
N LYS A 312 -8.43 -8.42 -17.60
CA LYS A 312 -9.78 -8.05 -17.15
C LYS A 312 -9.83 -7.73 -15.66
N GLY A 313 -9.14 -8.51 -14.82
CA GLY A 313 -9.04 -8.25 -13.39
C GLY A 313 -8.29 -6.94 -13.11
N LEU A 314 -7.16 -6.71 -13.77
CA LEU A 314 -6.40 -5.46 -13.68
C LEU A 314 -7.26 -4.26 -14.12
N ALA A 315 -7.99 -4.39 -15.22
CA ALA A 315 -8.89 -3.35 -15.71
C ALA A 315 -9.96 -2.98 -14.67
N LYS A 316 -10.57 -3.97 -14.02
CA LYS A 316 -11.51 -3.76 -12.91
C LYS A 316 -10.84 -3.07 -11.72
N PHE A 317 -9.65 -3.50 -11.30
CA PHE A 317 -8.91 -2.87 -10.20
C PHE A 317 -8.72 -1.37 -10.41
N TYR A 318 -8.15 -0.99 -11.55
CA TYR A 318 -7.87 0.41 -11.81
C TYR A 318 -9.14 1.25 -12.04
N SER A 319 -10.16 0.69 -12.70
CA SER A 319 -11.45 1.37 -12.84
C SER A 319 -12.18 1.57 -11.52
N ILE A 320 -12.09 0.63 -10.59
CA ILE A 320 -12.63 0.82 -9.23
C ILE A 320 -11.90 1.95 -8.52
N LEU A 321 -10.56 1.97 -8.56
CA LEU A 321 -9.80 3.07 -7.96
C LEU A 321 -10.18 4.42 -8.57
N LYS A 322 -10.30 4.51 -9.90
CA LYS A 322 -10.74 5.73 -10.59
C LYS A 322 -12.16 6.13 -10.25
N TYR A 323 -13.07 5.16 -10.09
CA TYR A 323 -14.44 5.44 -9.66
C TYR A 323 -14.48 6.11 -8.28
N LEU A 324 -13.64 5.65 -7.35
CA LEU A 324 -13.56 6.22 -6.00
C LEU A 324 -13.05 7.68 -5.99
N THR A 325 -12.21 8.08 -6.96
CA THR A 325 -11.75 9.47 -7.07
C THR A 325 -12.84 10.43 -7.57
N ILE A 326 -13.93 9.94 -8.16
CA ILE A 326 -15.03 10.76 -8.72
C ILE A 326 -16.27 10.78 -7.77
N GLY A 327 -16.28 9.90 -6.76
CA GLY A 327 -17.31 9.84 -5.71
C GLY A 327 -17.37 11.10 -4.83
N SER A 328 -18.51 11.33 -4.17
CA SER A 328 -18.68 12.43 -3.18
C SER A 328 -17.98 12.11 -1.86
N ASP A 329 -17.45 13.14 -1.18
CA ASP A 329 -16.60 13.00 0.03
C ASP A 329 -17.20 12.19 1.17
N ILE A 330 -18.52 12.31 1.41
CA ILE A 330 -19.23 11.59 2.48
C ILE A 330 -19.13 10.06 2.34
N THR A 331 -18.88 9.55 1.14
CA THR A 331 -18.69 8.09 0.93
C THR A 331 -17.27 7.62 1.17
N ARG A 332 -16.27 8.51 1.13
CA ARG A 332 -14.84 8.15 1.16
C ARG A 332 -14.40 7.71 2.55
N SER A 333 -14.72 8.51 3.58
CA SER A 333 -14.40 8.18 4.98
C SER A 333 -15.07 6.87 5.44
N SER A 334 -16.34 6.67 5.08
CA SER A 334 -17.06 5.44 5.41
C SER A 334 -16.49 4.21 4.70
N ILE A 335 -16.00 4.33 3.46
CA ILE A 335 -15.31 3.22 2.78
C ILE A 335 -14.03 2.84 3.51
N VAL A 336 -13.21 3.82 3.90
CA VAL A 336 -11.98 3.60 4.68
C VAL A 336 -12.30 2.89 6.00
N ALA A 337 -13.34 3.33 6.70
CA ALA A 337 -13.79 2.71 7.95
C ALA A 337 -14.25 1.25 7.76
N ILE A 338 -14.97 0.94 6.68
CA ILE A 338 -15.37 -0.44 6.37
C ILE A 338 -14.18 -1.31 6.01
N VAL A 339 -13.24 -0.82 5.21
CA VAL A 339 -12.02 -1.58 4.87
C VAL A 339 -11.23 -1.89 6.14
N PHE A 340 -11.10 -0.94 7.07
CA PHE A 340 -10.48 -1.20 8.37
C PHE A 340 -11.25 -2.22 9.20
N LYS A 341 -12.58 -2.11 9.28
CA LYS A 341 -13.40 -3.09 10.01
C LYS A 341 -13.26 -4.51 9.45
N LEU A 342 -13.12 -4.64 8.14
CA LEU A 342 -12.94 -5.93 7.47
C LEU A 342 -11.52 -6.51 7.63
N THR A 343 -10.50 -5.64 7.68
CA THR A 343 -9.11 -6.08 7.54
C THR A 343 -8.27 -5.91 8.80
N GLY A 344 -8.55 -4.90 9.64
CA GLY A 344 -7.62 -4.44 10.68
C GLY A 344 -6.29 -3.90 10.14
N CYS A 345 -6.08 -3.87 8.82
CA CYS A 345 -4.78 -3.55 8.22
C CYS A 345 -4.60 -2.04 8.10
N VAL A 346 -3.91 -1.43 9.07
CA VAL A 346 -3.68 0.02 9.11
C VAL A 346 -2.95 0.54 7.85
N PRO A 347 -1.88 -0.09 7.33
CA PRO A 347 -1.22 0.37 6.11
C PRO A 347 -2.14 0.43 4.88
N LEU A 348 -2.98 -0.58 4.67
CA LEU A 348 -3.94 -0.60 3.57
C LEU A 348 -4.93 0.56 3.68
N VAL A 349 -5.42 0.81 4.89
CA VAL A 349 -6.42 1.85 5.18
C VAL A 349 -5.81 3.24 5.06
N ALA A 350 -4.58 3.43 5.55
CA ALA A 350 -3.85 4.69 5.43
C ALA A 350 -3.51 5.02 3.96
N ALA A 351 -3.07 4.03 3.19
CA ALA A 351 -2.83 4.20 1.76
C ALA A 351 -4.13 4.50 0.98
N LEU A 352 -5.24 3.84 1.32
CA LEU A 352 -6.55 4.12 0.73
C LEU A 352 -7.02 5.54 1.06
N HIS A 353 -6.93 5.95 2.32
CA HIS A 353 -7.30 7.31 2.75
C HIS A 353 -6.48 8.37 2.01
N THR A 354 -5.16 8.17 1.93
CA THR A 354 -4.24 9.04 1.19
C THR A 354 -4.62 9.12 -0.30
N PHE A 355 -4.82 7.98 -0.95
CA PHE A 355 -5.25 7.92 -2.35
C PHE A 355 -6.59 8.64 -2.58
N LEU A 356 -7.54 8.51 -1.65
CA LEU A 356 -8.84 9.18 -1.76
C LEU A 356 -8.78 10.70 -1.58
N ILE A 357 -7.77 11.23 -0.88
CA ILE A 357 -7.54 12.67 -0.72
C ILE A 357 -6.80 13.25 -1.93
N TYR A 358 -5.71 12.60 -2.35
CA TYR A 358 -4.81 13.17 -3.38
C TYR A 358 -5.10 12.66 -4.80
N HIS A 359 -5.99 11.68 -4.97
CA HIS A 359 -6.36 11.08 -6.26
C HIS A 359 -5.17 10.57 -7.09
N SER A 360 -4.08 10.25 -6.40
CA SER A 360 -2.80 9.85 -6.99
C SER A 360 -2.05 8.96 -5.99
N PHE A 361 -1.09 8.20 -6.51
CA PHE A 361 -0.15 7.47 -5.67
C PHE A 361 1.07 8.36 -5.43
N SER A 362 1.40 8.59 -4.17
CA SER A 362 2.55 9.40 -3.78
C SER A 362 3.87 8.62 -3.87
N HIS A 363 3.83 7.29 -3.77
CA HIS A 363 5.00 6.41 -3.84
C HIS A 363 4.59 4.97 -4.20
N LEU A 364 5.57 4.14 -4.60
CA LEU A 364 5.33 2.74 -4.95
C LEU A 364 4.71 1.95 -3.80
N SER A 365 5.18 2.16 -2.56
CA SER A 365 4.66 1.43 -1.39
C SER A 365 3.17 1.68 -1.17
N GLN A 366 2.63 2.81 -1.61
CA GLN A 366 1.20 3.13 -1.55
C GLN A 366 0.40 2.31 -2.55
N ILE A 367 0.84 2.23 -3.80
CA ILE A 367 0.18 1.38 -4.80
C ILE A 367 0.38 -0.11 -4.50
N ALA A 368 1.54 -0.50 -3.99
CA ALA A 368 1.84 -1.88 -3.60
C ALA A 368 0.89 -2.37 -2.50
N ILE A 369 0.76 -1.63 -1.40
CA ILE A 369 -0.15 -2.05 -0.31
C ILE A 369 -1.62 -2.03 -0.75
N LEU A 370 -2.02 -1.07 -1.59
CA LEU A 370 -3.38 -1.05 -2.15
C LEU A 370 -3.63 -2.29 -3.01
N PHE A 371 -2.71 -2.62 -3.91
CA PHE A 371 -2.87 -3.75 -4.81
C PHE A 371 -2.83 -5.07 -4.05
N GLU A 372 -1.75 -5.35 -3.32
CA GLU A 372 -1.59 -6.62 -2.61
C GLU A 372 -2.62 -6.76 -1.48
N GLY A 373 -2.90 -5.68 -0.75
CA GLY A 373 -3.92 -5.68 0.30
C GLY A 373 -5.33 -5.95 -0.21
N PHE A 374 -5.74 -5.33 -1.32
CA PHE A 374 -7.04 -5.64 -1.93
C PHE A 374 -7.06 -7.01 -2.60
N TYR A 375 -5.94 -7.52 -3.12
CA TYR A 375 -5.84 -8.90 -3.59
C TYR A 375 -6.12 -9.88 -2.46
N HIS A 376 -5.45 -9.73 -1.31
CA HIS A 376 -5.69 -10.58 -0.15
C HIS A 376 -7.11 -10.45 0.38
N LEU A 377 -7.68 -9.24 0.42
CA LEU A 377 -9.06 -9.02 0.89
C LEU A 377 -10.05 -9.71 -0.03
N SER A 378 -9.88 -9.55 -1.34
CA SER A 378 -10.74 -10.16 -2.35
C SER A 378 -10.65 -11.69 -2.31
N LYS A 379 -9.42 -12.24 -2.24
CA LYS A 379 -9.19 -13.68 -2.11
C LYS A 379 -9.86 -14.23 -0.85
N ALA A 380 -9.72 -13.55 0.29
CA ALA A 380 -10.32 -13.97 1.55
C ALA A 380 -11.85 -13.90 1.52
N LEU A 381 -12.44 -12.85 0.95
CA LEU A 381 -13.90 -12.75 0.79
C LEU A 381 -14.45 -13.80 -0.18
N LEU A 382 -13.81 -13.98 -1.34
CA LEU A 382 -14.29 -14.91 -2.36
C LEU A 382 -14.29 -16.36 -1.88
N LYS A 383 -13.36 -16.78 -1.01
CA LYS A 383 -13.35 -18.13 -0.41
C LYS A 383 -14.68 -18.53 0.25
N TYR A 384 -15.46 -17.56 0.75
CA TYR A 384 -16.78 -17.81 1.34
C TYR A 384 -17.90 -18.05 0.33
N PHE A 385 -17.65 -17.73 -0.93
CA PHE A 385 -18.68 -17.55 -1.94
C PHE A 385 -18.47 -18.42 -3.17
N CYS A 386 -17.23 -18.54 -3.63
CA CYS A 386 -16.86 -19.32 -4.79
C CYS A 386 -15.37 -19.69 -4.79
N ASN A 387 -15.04 -20.78 -5.47
CA ASN A 387 -13.66 -21.11 -5.76
C ASN A 387 -13.22 -20.37 -7.03
N VAL A 388 -12.22 -19.50 -6.92
CA VAL A 388 -11.69 -18.70 -8.02
C VAL A 388 -10.21 -18.99 -8.14
N THR A 389 -9.72 -19.18 -9.38
CA THR A 389 -8.28 -19.32 -9.60
C THR A 389 -7.57 -18.04 -9.17
N ILE A 390 -6.38 -18.16 -8.61
CA ILE A 390 -5.70 -17.04 -7.95
C ILE A 390 -5.52 -15.84 -8.89
N GLU A 391 -5.35 -16.07 -10.19
CA GLU A 391 -5.15 -15.07 -11.24
C GLU A 391 -6.44 -14.32 -11.62
N LYS A 392 -7.61 -14.87 -11.28
CA LYS A 392 -8.93 -14.30 -11.60
C LYS A 392 -9.58 -13.60 -10.40
N THR A 393 -8.88 -13.47 -9.29
CA THR A 393 -9.39 -12.85 -8.05
C THR A 393 -9.98 -11.46 -8.32
N PHE A 394 -9.28 -10.61 -9.08
CA PHE A 394 -9.75 -9.27 -9.42
C PHE A 394 -10.86 -9.20 -10.47
N GLU A 395 -11.18 -10.29 -11.15
CA GLU A 395 -12.35 -10.31 -12.02
C GLU A 395 -13.68 -10.16 -11.27
N PHE A 396 -13.68 -10.31 -9.94
CA PHE A 396 -14.86 -10.14 -9.08
C PHE A 396 -14.81 -8.88 -8.21
N LEU A 397 -13.83 -7.99 -8.43
CA LEU A 397 -13.58 -6.85 -7.56
C LEU A 397 -14.75 -5.84 -7.52
N ASP A 398 -15.53 -5.76 -8.59
CA ASP A 398 -16.78 -4.99 -8.68
C ASP A 398 -17.85 -5.46 -7.68
N TYR A 399 -17.97 -6.77 -7.44
CA TYR A 399 -18.85 -7.31 -6.39
C TYR A 399 -18.32 -7.00 -4.99
N ILE A 400 -17.00 -7.12 -4.80
CA ILE A 400 -16.32 -6.81 -3.53
C ILE A 400 -16.53 -5.34 -3.16
N PHE A 401 -16.29 -4.42 -4.08
CA PHE A 401 -16.51 -3.00 -3.84
C PHE A 401 -17.98 -2.62 -3.79
N GLY A 402 -18.86 -3.29 -4.55
CA GLY A 402 -20.31 -3.17 -4.37
C GLY A 402 -20.72 -3.48 -2.93
N LEU A 403 -20.14 -4.52 -2.33
CA LEU A 403 -20.38 -4.89 -0.94
C LEU A 403 -19.80 -3.85 0.04
N ILE A 404 -18.56 -3.40 -0.16
CA ILE A 404 -17.94 -2.36 0.68
C ILE A 404 -18.78 -1.08 0.66
N ILE A 405 -19.26 -0.65 -0.51
CA ILE A 405 -20.11 0.53 -0.67
C ILE A 405 -21.50 0.32 -0.04
N LYS A 406 -22.06 -0.89 -0.11
CA LYS A 406 -23.30 -1.22 0.60
C LYS A 406 -23.11 -1.04 2.10
N LEU A 407 -22.08 -1.66 2.66
CA LEU A 407 -21.78 -1.62 4.10
C LEU A 407 -21.46 -0.20 4.58
N SER A 408 -20.79 0.60 3.75
CA SER A 408 -20.44 1.98 4.10
C SER A 408 -21.64 2.92 4.17
N LYS A 409 -22.75 2.59 3.50
CA LYS A 409 -24.01 3.34 3.57
C LYS A 409 -24.90 2.92 4.74
N THR A 410 -24.80 1.66 5.19
CA THR A 410 -25.64 1.13 6.26
C THR A 410 -25.03 1.30 7.65
N THR A 411 -23.74 1.64 7.72
CA THR A 411 -23.03 1.85 8.98
C THR A 411 -23.08 3.33 9.34
N SER A 412 -23.73 3.70 10.45
CA SER A 412 -23.64 5.04 11.02
C SER A 412 -22.18 5.31 11.44
N SER A 413 -21.54 6.31 10.82
CA SER A 413 -20.15 6.67 11.06
C SER A 413 -19.97 7.28 12.45
N ASN A 414 -18.94 6.88 13.20
CA ASN A 414 -17.88 7.81 13.67
C ASN A 414 -16.79 7.26 14.62
N ASP A 415 -16.79 6.01 15.10
CA ASP A 415 -16.00 5.76 16.34
C ASP A 415 -14.65 5.01 16.23
N HIS A 416 -14.05 4.76 15.05
CA HIS A 416 -12.90 3.83 15.00
C HIS A 416 -11.61 4.29 14.31
N LEU A 417 -11.61 5.36 13.51
CA LEU A 417 -10.42 5.80 12.77
C LEU A 417 -10.35 7.32 12.73
N SER A 418 -9.31 7.89 13.34
CA SER A 418 -8.92 9.28 13.13
C SER A 418 -7.63 9.36 12.31
N PHE A 419 -7.52 10.39 11.49
CA PHE A 419 -6.31 10.68 10.71
C PHE A 419 -5.76 12.03 11.13
N LYS A 420 -4.46 12.08 11.39
CA LYS A 420 -3.72 13.32 11.64
C LYS A 420 -3.01 13.75 10.37
N VAL A 421 -3.03 15.05 10.13
CA VAL A 421 -2.20 15.67 9.09
C VAL A 421 -0.86 16.05 9.70
N ILE A 422 0.22 15.44 9.22
CA ILE A 422 1.59 15.87 9.55
C ILE A 422 2.10 16.78 8.44
N ARG A 423 2.54 17.99 8.81
CA ARG A 423 3.02 19.00 7.87
C ARG A 423 4.54 18.95 7.79
N LEU A 424 5.08 18.61 6.62
CA LEU A 424 6.51 18.65 6.29
C LEU A 424 7.02 20.07 5.99
N ARG A 425 6.21 21.10 6.21
CA ARG A 425 6.53 22.50 5.94
C ARG A 425 6.67 23.29 7.22
N CYS A 426 7.63 24.20 7.24
CA CYS A 426 7.89 25.05 8.40
C CYS A 426 6.78 26.10 8.53
N PRO A 427 6.21 26.31 9.73
CA PRO A 427 5.24 27.39 9.97
C PRO A 427 5.80 28.81 9.75
N ILE A 428 7.13 28.98 9.86
CA ILE A 428 7.80 30.28 9.70
C ILE A 428 8.04 30.61 8.22
N THR A 429 8.61 29.66 7.47
CA THR A 429 9.02 29.90 6.09
C THR A 429 7.97 29.48 5.07
N ALA A 430 6.96 28.69 5.48
CA ALA A 430 6.01 27.99 4.62
C ALA A 430 6.63 27.00 3.61
N HIS A 431 7.95 26.81 3.63
CA HIS A 431 8.68 25.89 2.76
C HIS A 431 8.90 24.54 3.45
N LYS A 432 9.21 23.51 2.64
CA LYS A 432 9.57 22.18 3.15
C LYS A 432 10.76 22.29 4.10
N ILE A 433 10.67 21.63 5.25
CA ILE A 433 11.72 21.61 6.27
C ILE A 433 12.91 20.77 5.78
N ILE A 434 14.13 21.20 6.07
CA ILE A 434 15.36 20.45 5.81
C ILE A 434 16.05 20.05 7.12
N GLU A 435 16.22 21.00 8.04
CA GLU A 435 16.79 20.73 9.37
C GLU A 435 15.70 20.88 10.45
N PRO A 436 14.93 19.82 10.72
CA PRO A 436 13.78 19.92 11.61
C PRO A 436 14.22 20.04 13.07
N VAL A 437 13.74 21.08 13.73
CA VAL A 437 13.85 21.28 15.18
C VAL A 437 12.46 21.47 15.79
N MET A 438 12.32 21.11 17.05
CA MET A 438 11.09 21.28 17.80
C MET A 438 11.37 21.85 19.19
N VAL A 439 10.31 22.33 19.84
CA VAL A 439 10.30 22.70 21.25
C VAL A 439 9.67 21.54 22.03
N LEU A 440 10.26 21.15 23.16
CA LEU A 440 9.68 20.13 24.04
C LEU A 440 8.22 20.47 24.39
N LYS A 441 7.32 19.49 24.22
CA LYS A 441 5.86 19.61 24.43
C LYS A 441 5.13 20.49 23.40
N ASN A 442 5.79 20.91 22.32
CA ASN A 442 5.15 21.51 21.16
C ASN A 442 4.92 20.46 20.07
N GLU A 443 3.82 20.56 19.33
CA GLU A 443 3.54 19.63 18.22
C GLU A 443 4.17 20.06 16.89
N SER A 444 4.57 21.34 16.76
CA SER A 444 5.08 21.88 15.50
C SER A 444 6.60 21.78 15.40
N SER A 445 7.06 21.39 14.21
CA SER A 445 8.48 21.37 13.81
C SER A 445 8.81 22.64 12.99
N TYR A 446 10.02 23.14 13.15
CA TYR A 446 10.53 24.35 12.50
C TYR A 446 11.80 24.05 11.72
N GLU A 447 12.11 24.91 10.74
CA GLU A 447 13.42 24.95 10.10
C GLU A 447 14.42 25.62 11.05
N LYS A 448 15.52 24.94 11.38
CA LYS A 448 16.48 25.38 12.40
C LYS A 448 16.95 26.81 12.21
N GLY A 449 17.43 27.15 11.01
CA GLY A 449 17.94 28.50 10.72
C GLY A 449 16.86 29.58 10.87
N ALA A 450 15.63 29.30 10.48
CA ALA A 450 14.52 30.24 10.58
C ALA A 450 14.03 30.42 12.03
N ALA A 451 14.05 29.36 12.83
CA ALA A 451 13.72 29.41 14.25
C ALA A 451 14.74 30.24 15.02
N LEU A 452 16.04 29.97 14.84
CA LEU A 452 17.12 30.73 15.48
C LEU A 452 17.04 32.22 15.15
N ALA A 453 16.88 32.58 13.86
CA ALA A 453 16.78 33.97 13.43
C ALA A 453 15.58 34.72 14.05
N LYS A 454 14.48 34.03 14.41
CA LYS A 454 13.36 34.63 15.15
C LYS A 454 13.68 34.82 16.62
N LEU A 455 14.28 33.82 17.25
CA LEU A 455 14.66 33.87 18.67
C LEU A 455 15.71 34.96 18.94
N GLU A 456 16.69 35.12 18.05
CA GLU A 456 17.68 36.22 18.09
C GLU A 456 17.02 37.61 18.06
N ARG A 457 15.85 37.73 17.39
CA ARG A 457 15.06 38.97 17.33
C ARG A 457 14.08 39.12 18.49
N ASN A 458 14.14 38.23 19.48
CA ASN A 458 13.17 38.13 20.58
C ASN A 458 11.72 37.98 20.09
N GLU A 459 11.52 37.36 18.92
CA GLU A 459 10.20 37.06 18.37
C GLU A 459 9.73 35.67 18.79
N ALA A 460 8.44 35.55 19.13
CA ALA A 460 7.85 34.24 19.42
C ALA A 460 7.80 33.34 18.18
N LEU A 461 8.00 32.03 18.40
CA LEU A 461 7.79 31.02 17.35
C LEU A 461 6.28 30.84 17.09
N PRO A 462 5.83 30.78 15.83
CA PRO A 462 4.43 30.53 15.50
C PRO A 462 3.95 29.21 16.08
N GLU A 463 2.69 29.15 16.54
CA GLU A 463 2.08 27.94 17.10
C GLU A 463 2.76 27.40 18.39
N CYS A 464 3.74 28.12 18.94
CA CYS A 464 4.37 27.79 20.22
C CYS A 464 3.73 28.61 21.34
N SER A 465 3.16 27.94 22.34
CA SER A 465 2.52 28.58 23.50
C SER A 465 3.48 28.92 24.64
N VAL A 466 4.74 28.48 24.54
CA VAL A 466 5.76 28.61 25.58
C VAL A 466 6.81 29.62 25.14
N SER A 467 7.27 30.47 26.06
CA SER A 467 8.43 31.32 25.81
C SER A 467 9.67 30.43 25.75
N VAL A 468 10.41 30.55 24.65
CA VAL A 468 11.56 29.71 24.35
C VAL A 468 12.77 30.55 23.97
N ASP A 469 13.94 30.04 24.34
CA ASP A 469 15.25 30.50 23.88
C ASP A 469 15.88 29.46 22.94
N GLU A 470 17.06 29.79 22.40
CA GLU A 470 17.79 28.91 21.47
C GLU A 470 18.11 27.54 22.08
N GLY A 471 18.38 27.48 23.40
CA GLY A 471 18.71 26.25 24.11
C GLY A 471 17.51 25.30 24.27
N ASN A 472 16.29 25.78 23.98
CA ASN A 472 15.08 24.95 24.02
C ASN A 472 14.78 24.24 22.70
N LEU A 473 15.50 24.57 21.61
CA LEU A 473 15.36 23.89 20.33
C LEU A 473 16.10 22.56 20.35
N ILE A 474 15.36 21.47 20.17
CA ILE A 474 15.92 20.12 20.06
C ILE A 474 15.68 19.55 18.66
N PRO A 475 16.55 18.65 18.16
CA PRO A 475 16.29 17.95 16.90
C PRO A 475 14.96 17.18 16.93
N ASP A 476 14.19 17.26 15.85
CA ASP A 476 12.94 16.50 15.71
C ASP A 476 13.20 15.22 14.89
N ASP A 477 13.54 14.14 15.61
CA ASP A 477 13.83 12.83 15.02
C ASP A 477 12.63 12.23 14.27
N HIS A 478 11.39 12.52 14.71
CA HIS A 478 10.20 11.99 14.04
C HIS A 478 9.98 12.67 12.69
N MET A 479 10.11 14.00 12.65
CA MET A 479 10.05 14.75 11.39
C MET A 479 11.22 14.37 10.48
N GLN A 480 12.42 14.17 11.02
CA GLN A 480 13.58 13.71 10.24
C GLN A 480 13.32 12.35 9.58
N HIS A 481 12.71 11.40 10.30
CA HIS A 481 12.31 10.11 9.75
C HIS A 481 11.32 10.27 8.58
N LEU A 482 10.31 11.14 8.74
CA LEU A 482 9.35 11.42 7.67
C LEU A 482 9.99 12.14 6.48
N LEU A 483 10.93 13.06 6.70
CA LEU A 483 11.66 13.72 5.62
C LEU A 483 12.51 12.74 4.82
N ILE A 484 13.10 11.70 5.45
CA ILE A 484 13.80 10.62 4.72
C ILE A 484 12.80 9.81 3.88
N ALA A 485 11.65 9.44 4.44
CA ALA A 485 10.62 8.70 3.72
C ALA A 485 10.01 9.52 2.57
N PHE A 486 9.82 10.82 2.74
CA PHE A 486 9.12 11.69 1.78
C PHE A 486 10.05 12.73 1.13
N SER A 487 11.35 12.44 1.05
CA SER A 487 12.38 13.38 0.56
C SER A 487 12.14 13.88 -0.87
N PHE A 488 11.57 13.02 -1.71
CA PHE A 488 11.31 13.26 -3.12
C PHE A 488 9.86 13.68 -3.40
N SER A 489 8.99 13.62 -2.38
CA SER A 489 7.56 13.93 -2.52
C SER A 489 7.33 15.44 -2.57
N LYS A 490 6.42 15.86 -3.47
CA LYS A 490 5.86 17.22 -3.47
C LYS A 490 4.77 17.41 -2.44
N ILE A 491 4.26 16.32 -1.86
CA ILE A 491 3.22 16.38 -0.83
C ILE A 491 3.86 16.87 0.45
N LEU A 492 3.37 18.02 0.92
CA LEU A 492 3.84 18.65 2.16
C LEU A 492 2.96 18.30 3.37
N ASP A 493 1.78 17.72 3.12
CA ASP A 493 0.83 17.34 4.17
C ASP A 493 0.60 15.83 4.06
N ILE A 494 1.13 15.05 5.01
CA ILE A 494 1.01 13.58 5.05
C ILE A 494 -0.18 13.21 5.94
N GLN A 495 -0.97 12.23 5.49
CA GLN A 495 -2.05 11.66 6.28
C GLN A 495 -1.54 10.42 7.03
N VAL A 496 -1.56 10.45 8.36
CA VAL A 496 -1.23 9.30 9.19
C VAL A 496 -2.44 8.84 9.98
N CYS A 497 -2.59 7.52 10.15
CA CYS A 497 -3.64 6.98 10.98
C CYS A 497 -3.27 7.16 12.46
N GLU A 498 -4.10 7.86 13.21
CA GLU A 498 -4.04 7.84 14.68
C GLU A 498 -4.74 6.55 15.12
N THR A 499 -3.96 5.53 15.44
CA THR A 499 -4.53 4.24 15.85
C THR A 499 -5.23 4.38 17.21
N VAL A 500 -6.52 4.06 17.24
CA VAL A 500 -7.34 4.02 18.47
C VAL A 500 -7.14 2.67 19.17
N SER A 501 -5.93 2.40 19.69
CA SER A 501 -5.60 1.44 20.78
C SER A 501 -4.10 1.18 20.79
N GLU A 502 -3.50 1.12 21.99
CA GLU A 502 -2.10 0.69 22.24
C GLU A 502 -1.89 -0.83 22.06
N ASP A 503 -2.95 -1.58 21.71
CA ASP A 503 -2.85 -3.00 21.47
C ASP A 503 -1.85 -3.32 20.33
N LYS A 504 -1.22 -4.50 20.45
CA LYS A 504 -0.33 -5.09 19.44
C LYS A 504 -0.91 -4.92 18.03
N MET A 505 -0.05 -4.94 17.01
CA MET A 505 -0.50 -4.94 15.62
C MET A 505 -1.56 -6.03 15.42
N ARG A 506 -2.79 -5.63 15.06
CA ARG A 506 -3.93 -6.53 14.93
C ARG A 506 -4.41 -6.53 13.50
N ILE A 507 -4.23 -7.65 12.83
CA ILE A 507 -4.96 -7.95 11.62
C ILE A 507 -6.09 -8.90 11.97
N SER A 508 -7.32 -8.48 11.67
CA SER A 508 -8.51 -9.23 12.03
C SER A 508 -8.74 -10.38 11.07
N PRO A 509 -9.11 -11.58 11.55
CA PRO A 509 -9.62 -12.62 10.68
C PRO A 509 -10.91 -12.13 10.03
N LEU A 510 -11.00 -12.29 8.72
CA LEU A 510 -12.16 -11.84 7.95
C LEU A 510 -13.32 -12.81 8.18
N ILE A 511 -14.49 -12.30 8.60
CA ILE A 511 -15.74 -13.07 8.70
C ILE A 511 -16.64 -12.71 7.50
N ALA A 512 -17.31 -13.70 6.91
CA ALA A 512 -18.27 -13.47 5.82
C ALA A 512 -19.34 -12.45 6.27
N PRO A 513 -19.41 -11.26 5.66
CA PRO A 513 -20.28 -10.20 6.17
C PRO A 513 -21.70 -10.29 5.61
N CYS A 514 -21.98 -11.23 4.70
CA CYS A 514 -23.27 -11.37 4.03
C CYS A 514 -23.44 -12.73 3.34
N THR A 515 -24.67 -13.03 2.92
CA THR A 515 -25.01 -14.21 2.11
C THR A 515 -24.61 -14.04 0.64
N TRP A 516 -24.49 -15.13 -0.13
CA TRP A 516 -24.21 -15.08 -1.58
C TRP A 516 -25.24 -14.24 -2.36
N LYS A 517 -26.53 -14.34 -1.98
CA LYS A 517 -27.60 -13.55 -2.60
C LYS A 517 -27.39 -12.05 -2.39
N GLU A 518 -26.95 -11.66 -1.20
CA GLU A 518 -26.63 -10.28 -0.89
C GLU A 518 -25.34 -9.81 -1.56
N PHE A 519 -24.34 -10.69 -1.68
CA PHE A 519 -23.12 -10.43 -2.42
C PHE A 519 -23.42 -10.15 -3.89
N LYS A 520 -24.26 -10.95 -4.55
CA LYS A 520 -24.68 -10.69 -5.94
C LYS A 520 -25.46 -9.37 -6.08
N LYS A 521 -26.33 -9.06 -5.11
CA LYS A 521 -27.10 -7.80 -5.09
C LYS A 521 -26.24 -6.57 -4.81
N SER A 522 -25.05 -6.73 -4.24
CA SER A 522 -24.16 -5.62 -3.89
C SER A 522 -23.69 -4.84 -5.13
N LEU A 523 -23.65 -5.47 -6.29
CA LEU A 523 -23.22 -4.84 -7.55
C LEU A 523 -24.07 -3.61 -7.91
N THR A 524 -25.34 -3.59 -7.49
CA THR A 524 -26.25 -2.45 -7.70
C THR A 524 -25.75 -1.15 -7.04
N TYR A 525 -24.90 -1.27 -6.02
CA TYR A 525 -24.34 -0.12 -5.30
C TYR A 525 -23.21 0.57 -6.07
N LEU A 526 -22.58 -0.12 -7.03
CA LEU A 526 -21.53 0.42 -7.90
C LEU A 526 -22.10 1.30 -9.04
N LYS A 527 -23.43 1.37 -9.18
CA LYS A 527 -24.15 2.16 -10.20
C LYS A 527 -23.64 1.90 -11.64
N ILE A 528 -23.49 0.62 -12.00
CA ILE A 528 -23.15 0.21 -13.37
C ILE A 528 -24.35 0.47 -14.28
N VAL A 529 -24.10 1.08 -15.42
CA VAL A 529 -25.13 1.61 -16.32
C VAL A 529 -24.68 1.55 -17.79
N PRO A 530 -25.62 1.63 -18.75
CA PRO A 530 -25.27 1.63 -20.17
C PRO A 530 -24.39 2.83 -20.56
N PRO A 531 -23.48 2.68 -21.53
CA PRO A 531 -22.54 3.74 -21.92
C PRO A 531 -23.25 5.02 -22.44
N ASN A 532 -24.43 4.89 -23.07
CA ASN A 532 -25.19 6.00 -23.67
C ASN A 532 -26.07 6.78 -22.68
N SER A 533 -26.14 6.33 -21.44
CA SER A 533 -27.11 6.84 -20.48
C SER A 533 -26.71 8.25 -19.95
N SER A 534 -27.66 9.15 -19.69
CA SER A 534 -27.46 10.60 -19.43
C SER A 534 -27.05 11.07 -18.02
N SER A 535 -26.72 10.21 -17.07
CA SER A 535 -26.45 10.58 -15.67
C SER A 535 -24.97 10.83 -15.41
N SER A 536 -24.70 11.77 -14.51
CA SER A 536 -23.40 12.42 -14.32
C SER A 536 -22.32 11.64 -13.55
N LYS A 537 -22.56 10.41 -13.07
CA LYS A 537 -21.54 9.59 -12.37
C LYS A 537 -21.71 8.10 -12.68
N ARG A 538 -20.89 7.55 -13.58
CA ARG A 538 -21.16 6.22 -14.15
C ARG A 538 -19.91 5.37 -14.34
N VAL A 539 -20.02 4.10 -13.94
CA VAL A 539 -19.14 3.02 -14.36
C VAL A 539 -19.90 2.23 -15.43
N THR A 540 -19.23 1.80 -16.48
CA THR A 540 -19.82 0.97 -17.53
C THR A 540 -18.83 -0.11 -17.95
N TYR A 541 -19.24 -0.96 -18.89
CA TYR A 541 -18.37 -1.96 -19.48
C TYR A 541 -18.06 -1.59 -20.94
N THR A 542 -16.87 -1.92 -21.41
CA THR A 542 -16.54 -1.85 -22.84
C THR A 542 -17.09 -3.06 -23.58
N SER A 543 -17.01 -3.05 -24.91
CA SER A 543 -17.36 -4.21 -25.74
C SER A 543 -16.54 -5.47 -25.45
N GLU A 544 -15.35 -5.31 -24.89
CA GLU A 544 -14.41 -6.36 -24.48
C GLU A 544 -14.69 -6.85 -23.04
N GLY A 545 -15.67 -6.26 -22.36
CA GLY A 545 -16.04 -6.62 -20.99
C GLY A 545 -15.14 -6.00 -19.91
N TYR A 546 -14.38 -4.97 -20.26
CA TYR A 546 -13.57 -4.21 -19.29
C TYR A 546 -14.43 -3.15 -18.61
N LEU A 547 -14.35 -3.10 -17.28
CA LEU A 547 -14.99 -2.04 -16.51
C LEU A 547 -14.26 -0.72 -16.82
N THR A 548 -14.99 0.35 -17.10
CA THR A 548 -14.47 1.70 -17.40
C THR A 548 -15.31 2.78 -16.72
N VAL A 549 -14.74 3.96 -16.50
CA VAL A 549 -15.35 5.05 -15.75
C VAL A 549 -15.59 6.24 -16.66
N PHE A 550 -16.84 6.72 -16.71
CA PHE A 550 -17.18 7.96 -17.38
C PHE A 550 -16.62 9.15 -16.60
N ILE A 551 -15.91 10.03 -17.30
CA ILE A 551 -15.26 11.21 -16.73
C ILE A 551 -16.11 12.46 -16.98
N GLU A 552 -16.29 12.83 -18.24
CA GLU A 552 -17.04 14.03 -18.64
C GLU A 552 -17.47 13.98 -20.11
N ILE A 553 -18.22 15.00 -20.55
CA ILE A 553 -18.56 15.23 -21.95
C ILE A 553 -17.48 16.16 -22.54
N SER A 554 -16.96 15.81 -23.72
CA SER A 554 -15.98 16.61 -24.44
C SER A 554 -16.54 17.99 -24.77
N LYS A 555 -15.70 19.01 -24.63
CA LYS A 555 -16.01 20.41 -25.01
C LYS A 555 -15.77 20.70 -26.49
N SER A 556 -15.34 19.71 -27.28
CA SER A 556 -15.12 19.83 -28.72
C SER A 556 -16.43 19.96 -29.51
N SER A 557 -16.34 20.43 -30.75
CA SER A 557 -17.47 20.56 -31.69
C SER A 557 -18.18 19.23 -31.98
N GLU A 558 -17.47 18.11 -31.84
CA GLU A 558 -18.07 16.78 -31.78
C GLU A 558 -18.38 16.43 -30.31
N LEU A 559 -19.66 16.20 -30.00
CA LEU A 559 -20.17 15.78 -28.69
C LEU A 559 -19.66 14.36 -28.34
N GLY A 560 -18.38 14.24 -28.00
CA GLY A 560 -17.76 13.01 -27.53
C GLY A 560 -17.93 12.82 -26.02
N ARG A 561 -17.93 11.58 -25.54
CA ARG A 561 -17.86 11.27 -24.10
C ARG A 561 -16.47 10.75 -23.74
N ILE A 562 -15.93 11.24 -22.64
CA ILE A 562 -14.60 10.89 -22.17
C ILE A 562 -14.71 9.78 -21.12
N PHE A 563 -14.03 8.66 -21.37
CA PHE A 563 -13.96 7.52 -20.48
C PHE A 563 -12.51 7.24 -20.11
N TYR A 564 -12.31 6.76 -18.89
CA TYR A 564 -11.01 6.31 -18.41
C TYR A 564 -10.68 4.91 -18.95
N ASP A 565 -9.52 4.77 -19.56
CA ASP A 565 -8.97 3.50 -20.02
C ASP A 565 -8.05 2.91 -18.94
N PRO A 566 -8.47 1.83 -18.26
CA PRO A 566 -7.68 1.24 -17.18
C PRO A 566 -6.44 0.48 -17.68
N ILE A 567 -6.32 0.20 -18.97
CA ILE A 567 -5.15 -0.48 -19.54
C ILE A 567 -4.02 0.52 -19.73
N THR A 568 -4.31 1.64 -20.40
CA THR A 568 -3.30 2.68 -20.67
C THR A 568 -3.16 3.70 -19.53
N GLY A 569 -4.19 3.82 -18.69
CA GLY A 569 -4.30 4.81 -17.63
C GLY A 569 -4.69 6.21 -18.11
N LYS A 570 -5.00 6.35 -19.40
CA LYS A 570 -5.37 7.62 -20.04
C LYS A 570 -6.88 7.77 -20.18
N ASN A 571 -7.30 8.95 -20.59
CA ASN A 571 -8.69 9.21 -20.94
C ASN A 571 -8.86 9.11 -22.46
N ASN A 572 -9.86 8.35 -22.90
CA ASN A 572 -10.22 8.18 -24.30
C ASN A 572 -11.57 8.85 -24.58
N THR A 573 -11.67 9.51 -25.73
CA THR A 573 -12.93 10.13 -26.19
C THR A 573 -13.63 9.19 -27.17
N TYR A 574 -14.92 8.97 -26.96
CA TYR A 574 -15.76 8.12 -27.80
C TYR A 574 -16.95 8.91 -28.36
N THR A 575 -17.29 8.66 -29.63
CA THR A 575 -18.48 9.22 -30.29
C THR A 575 -19.74 8.45 -29.91
N GLU A 576 -20.93 9.03 -30.11
CA GLU A 576 -22.20 8.34 -29.82
C GLU A 576 -22.34 7.01 -30.58
N GLN A 577 -21.91 6.96 -31.85
CA GLN A 577 -21.93 5.74 -32.66
C GLN A 577 -21.04 4.63 -32.07
N GLN A 578 -19.86 4.98 -31.55
CA GLN A 578 -18.96 4.02 -30.89
C GLN A 578 -19.58 3.48 -29.60
N LEU A 579 -20.31 4.32 -28.86
CA LEU A 579 -20.96 3.93 -27.61
C LEU A 579 -22.22 3.08 -27.84
N GLU A 580 -22.92 3.24 -28.95
CA GLU A 580 -24.00 2.32 -29.37
C GLU A 580 -23.47 0.91 -29.64
N VAL A 581 -22.28 0.79 -30.25
CA VAL A 581 -21.60 -0.51 -30.42
C VAL A 581 -21.24 -1.13 -29.06
N PHE A 582 -20.82 -0.33 -28.08
CA PHE A 582 -20.55 -0.80 -26.71
C PHE A 582 -21.82 -1.36 -26.06
N ALA A 583 -22.94 -0.63 -26.17
CA ALA A 583 -24.21 -1.03 -25.57
C ALA A 583 -24.78 -2.33 -26.17
N THR A 584 -24.64 -2.52 -27.49
CA THR A 584 -25.22 -3.66 -28.20
C THR A 584 -24.53 -4.99 -27.85
N LYS A 585 -23.20 -4.98 -27.66
CA LYS A 585 -22.46 -6.19 -27.25
C LYS A 585 -22.67 -6.57 -25.78
N LEU A 586 -23.02 -5.62 -24.93
CA LEU A 586 -23.28 -5.86 -23.51
C LEU A 586 -24.63 -6.52 -23.23
N ALA A 587 -25.62 -6.32 -24.09
CA ALA A 587 -26.94 -6.95 -23.94
C ALA A 587 -26.95 -8.45 -24.28
N ILE A 588 -25.84 -8.98 -24.80
CA ILE A 588 -25.69 -10.38 -25.28
C ILE A 588 -24.95 -11.26 -24.24
N ASN A 589 -24.35 -10.67 -23.20
CA ASN A 589 -23.69 -11.35 -22.08
C ASN A 589 -24.44 -11.11 -20.76
#